data_AF-A0AAV2TD34-F1
#
_entry.id   AF-A0AAV2TD34-F1
#
_cell.length_a   1.000
_cell.length_b   1.000
_cell.length_c   1.000
_cell.angle_alpha   90.00
_cell.angle_beta   90.00
_cell.angle_gamma   90.00
#
_symmetry.space_group_name_H-M   'P 1'
#
loop_
_entity.id
_entity.type
_entity.pdbx_description
1 polymer ?
#
loop_
_entity_poly.entity_id
_entity_poly.type
_entity_poly.pdbx_seq_one_letter_code
_entity_poly.pdbx_strand_id
1 'polypeptide(L)'
;MSFDYGEKGGPHTWCLKFHDAAGTKQSPINIDKRATHHDGSLGPLTIDVKDVSKYTVDMGSHNFHVLVNGKGFVRGGPLNGDYLLQQFHFHWSAGDTWGSEHQVNGISSPSELHCVFRNSKYPTSEEALRQPDGLCVVGIFLHLGEHKNHALDDLSNLVVKMKAGEKRELKAEFSLSSILPKNLSQYYTYPGSLTTPPCSECVTWIVMHEPITITHAQLENLRKTHSQCQICGCTNNFRPVCPVGSRRVLRSFNL
;
A
#
# COMPACT_ATOMS: atom_id res chain seq x y z
N MET A 1 -0.07 -8.67 20.21
CA MET A 1 -0.73 -9.83 19.57
C MET A 1 -0.17 -9.97 18.16
N SER A 2 0.12 -11.17 17.69
CA SER A 2 0.68 -11.40 16.35
C SER A 2 -0.40 -11.89 15.36
N PHE A 3 -0.18 -11.61 14.08
CA PHE A 3 -0.96 -12.10 12.94
C PHE A 3 0.01 -12.59 11.85
N ASP A 4 -0.47 -13.40 10.92
CA ASP A 4 0.27 -13.82 9.73
C ASP A 4 -0.68 -13.98 8.54
N TYR A 5 -0.23 -14.66 7.48
CA TYR A 5 -1.00 -14.96 6.27
C TYR A 5 -1.20 -16.48 6.05
N GLY A 6 -0.89 -17.30 7.06
CA GLY A 6 -1.00 -18.75 7.02
C GLY A 6 -2.39 -19.26 7.42
N GLU A 7 -2.53 -20.58 7.45
CA GLU A 7 -3.80 -21.25 7.72
C GLU A 7 -4.39 -20.93 9.11
N LYS A 8 -3.56 -20.71 10.12
CA LYS A 8 -4.03 -20.49 11.51
C LYS A 8 -4.15 -19.01 11.89
N GLY A 9 -3.24 -18.17 11.38
CA GLY A 9 -3.13 -16.75 11.73
C GLY A 9 -3.50 -15.79 10.61
N GLY A 10 -4.03 -16.30 9.50
CA GLY A 10 -4.35 -15.56 8.28
C GLY A 10 -5.58 -14.65 8.35
N PRO A 11 -5.84 -13.89 7.28
CA PRO A 11 -6.93 -12.91 7.21
C PRO A 11 -8.32 -13.39 7.67
N HIS A 12 -8.64 -14.67 7.46
CA HIS A 12 -9.91 -15.26 7.83
C HIS A 12 -10.10 -15.44 9.35
N THR A 13 -9.04 -15.33 10.16
CA THR A 13 -9.11 -15.41 11.63
C THR A 13 -8.82 -14.09 12.34
N TRP A 14 -8.39 -13.04 11.62
CA TRP A 14 -7.95 -11.79 12.25
C TRP A 14 -9.03 -11.15 13.13
N CYS A 15 -10.31 -11.23 12.74
CA CYS A 15 -11.44 -10.69 13.50
C CYS A 15 -11.59 -11.29 14.91
N LEU A 16 -11.06 -12.49 15.15
CA LEU A 16 -11.11 -13.15 16.46
C LEU A 16 -10.22 -12.47 17.51
N LYS A 17 -9.22 -11.68 17.07
CA LYS A 17 -8.26 -10.98 17.93
C LYS A 17 -8.27 -9.47 17.73
N PHE A 18 -8.56 -9.03 16.52
CA PHE A 18 -8.60 -7.64 16.09
C PHE A 18 -10.02 -7.34 15.62
N HIS A 19 -10.89 -6.93 16.54
CA HIS A 19 -12.33 -6.82 16.27
C HIS A 19 -12.67 -5.88 15.10
N ASP A 20 -11.88 -4.83 14.91
CA ASP A 20 -11.98 -3.91 13.77
C ASP A 20 -11.94 -4.64 12.41
N ALA A 21 -11.28 -5.81 12.32
CA ALA A 21 -11.23 -6.61 11.09
C ALA A 21 -12.61 -7.14 10.64
N ALA A 22 -13.63 -7.12 11.51
CA ALA A 22 -15.03 -7.42 11.20
C ALA A 22 -15.85 -6.16 10.85
N GLY A 23 -15.20 -5.01 10.68
CA GLY A 23 -15.85 -3.75 10.36
C GLY A 23 -16.56 -3.73 8.98
N THR A 24 -17.31 -2.66 8.72
CA THR A 24 -18.16 -2.52 7.53
C THR A 24 -17.52 -1.74 6.38
N LYS A 25 -16.38 -1.08 6.66
CA LYS A 25 -15.57 -0.30 5.71
C LYS A 25 -14.17 -0.90 5.56
N GLN A 26 -14.07 -2.23 5.59
CA GLN A 26 -12.80 -2.93 5.46
C GLN A 26 -12.21 -2.84 4.04
N SER A 27 -10.89 -2.85 3.98
CA SER A 27 -10.07 -2.84 2.77
C SER A 27 -9.18 -4.10 2.71
N PRO A 28 -8.74 -4.54 1.51
CA PRO A 28 -8.98 -3.93 0.20
C PRO A 28 -10.39 -4.25 -0.36
N ILE A 29 -10.73 -3.68 -1.52
CA ILE A 29 -11.97 -4.00 -2.25
C ILE A 29 -11.69 -4.33 -3.71
N ASN A 30 -12.63 -5.01 -4.36
CA ASN A 30 -12.71 -5.04 -5.82
C ASN A 30 -13.36 -3.74 -6.33
N ILE A 31 -12.65 -3.00 -7.18
CA ILE A 31 -13.16 -1.79 -7.84
C ILE A 31 -13.85 -2.22 -9.14
N ASP A 32 -15.18 -2.32 -9.09
CA ASP A 32 -15.99 -2.48 -10.30
C ASP A 32 -16.15 -1.12 -11.00
N LYS A 33 -15.46 -0.95 -12.14
CA LYS A 33 -15.47 0.29 -12.92
C LYS A 33 -16.90 0.74 -13.23
N ARG A 34 -17.82 -0.19 -13.52
CA ARG A 34 -19.22 0.14 -13.87
C ARG A 34 -20.01 0.69 -12.69
N ALA A 35 -19.63 0.31 -11.47
CA ALA A 35 -20.24 0.78 -10.23
C ALA A 35 -19.58 2.05 -9.67
N THR A 36 -18.44 2.49 -10.22
CA THR A 36 -17.80 3.74 -9.78
C THR A 36 -18.59 4.96 -10.25
N HIS A 37 -18.45 6.08 -9.52
CA HIS A 37 -19.01 7.37 -9.90
C HIS A 37 -17.91 8.36 -10.27
N HIS A 38 -18.03 8.99 -11.44
CA HIS A 38 -17.13 10.08 -11.80
C HIS A 38 -17.52 11.30 -10.98
N ASP A 39 -16.53 11.93 -10.37
CA ASP A 39 -16.69 13.17 -9.65
C ASP A 39 -15.72 14.19 -10.24
N GLY A 40 -16.25 15.12 -11.04
CA GLY A 40 -15.45 16.15 -11.71
C GLY A 40 -14.86 17.19 -10.77
N SER A 41 -15.22 17.18 -9.48
CA SER A 41 -14.59 18.03 -8.47
C SER A 41 -13.26 17.45 -7.95
N LEU A 42 -12.99 16.16 -8.21
CA LEU A 42 -11.73 15.51 -7.83
C LEU A 42 -10.57 16.02 -8.71
N GLY A 43 -9.86 17.03 -8.19
CA GLY A 43 -8.64 17.54 -8.81
C GLY A 43 -7.45 16.56 -8.75
N PRO A 44 -6.33 16.90 -9.39
CA PRO A 44 -5.12 16.09 -9.32
C PRO A 44 -4.53 16.07 -7.91
N LEU A 45 -3.78 15.01 -7.62
CA LEU A 45 -2.98 14.92 -6.40
C LEU A 45 -1.67 15.66 -6.57
N THR A 46 -1.18 16.25 -5.49
CA THR A 46 0.21 16.71 -5.37
C THR A 46 0.90 15.83 -4.35
N ILE A 47 1.89 15.04 -4.80
CA ILE A 47 2.78 14.27 -3.93
C ILE A 47 4.16 14.90 -4.04
N ASP A 48 4.66 15.49 -2.95
CA ASP A 48 6.01 16.05 -2.89
C ASP A 48 6.82 15.28 -1.85
N VAL A 49 7.93 14.69 -2.30
CA VAL A 49 8.82 13.84 -1.50
C VAL A 49 10.29 14.25 -1.67
N LYS A 50 10.55 15.45 -2.21
CA LYS A 50 11.91 15.92 -2.50
C LYS A 50 12.75 16.15 -1.24
N ASP A 51 12.10 16.48 -0.12
CA ASP A 51 12.74 16.76 1.16
C ASP A 51 12.77 15.52 2.08
N VAL A 52 12.59 14.31 1.52
CA VAL A 52 12.81 13.05 2.23
C VAL A 52 14.31 12.76 2.22
N SER A 53 14.94 13.01 3.36
CA SER A 53 16.39 12.93 3.52
C SER A 53 16.95 11.52 3.65
N LYS A 54 16.12 10.57 4.12
CA LYS A 54 16.56 9.21 4.43
C LYS A 54 15.43 8.20 4.35
N TYR A 55 15.77 7.02 3.84
CA TYR A 55 14.93 5.84 3.79
C TYR A 55 15.56 4.73 4.61
N THR A 56 14.81 4.13 5.53
CA THR A 56 15.26 3.00 6.36
C THR A 56 14.37 1.81 6.11
N VAL A 57 14.94 0.73 5.58
CA VAL A 57 14.25 -0.56 5.46
C VAL A 57 14.18 -1.18 6.84
N ASP A 58 12.97 -1.48 7.29
CA ASP A 58 12.64 -2.16 8.53
C ASP A 58 12.04 -3.53 8.19
N MET A 59 12.82 -4.59 8.41
CA MET A 59 12.45 -5.95 8.00
C MET A 59 11.58 -6.61 9.07
N GLY A 60 10.29 -6.79 8.76
CA GLY A 60 9.35 -7.53 9.60
C GLY A 60 9.39 -9.04 9.34
N SER A 61 8.47 -9.76 9.98
CA SER A 61 8.32 -11.21 9.82
C SER A 61 7.53 -11.62 8.57
N HIS A 62 6.67 -10.75 8.06
CA HIS A 62 5.76 -11.02 6.93
C HIS A 62 5.85 -9.97 5.81
N ASN A 63 6.51 -8.86 6.06
CA ASN A 63 6.69 -7.76 5.13
C ASN A 63 7.92 -6.95 5.56
N PHE A 64 8.32 -5.99 4.75
CA PHE A 64 9.24 -4.93 5.13
C PHE A 64 8.56 -3.58 4.92
N HIS A 65 8.91 -2.62 5.76
CA HIS A 65 8.48 -1.24 5.60
C HIS A 65 9.68 -0.38 5.29
N VAL A 66 9.54 0.58 4.39
CA VAL A 66 10.53 1.63 4.21
C VAL A 66 10.06 2.85 4.98
N LEU A 67 10.66 3.05 6.14
CA LEU A 67 10.41 4.20 7.00
C LEU A 67 11.10 5.44 6.41
N VAL A 68 10.41 6.58 6.44
CA VAL A 68 10.96 7.83 5.93
C VAL A 68 11.38 8.76 7.07
N ASN A 69 12.46 9.49 6.84
CA ASN A 69 12.83 10.64 7.67
C ASN A 69 13.02 11.87 6.77
N GLY A 70 12.26 12.92 7.06
CA GLY A 70 12.22 14.15 6.28
C GLY A 70 10.79 14.61 6.05
N LYS A 71 10.63 15.59 5.15
CA LYS A 71 9.32 16.15 4.81
C LYS A 71 8.87 15.58 3.47
N GLY A 72 7.84 14.75 3.52
CA GLY A 72 7.09 14.32 2.34
C GLY A 72 5.60 14.44 2.61
N PHE A 73 4.80 14.80 1.62
CA PHE A 73 3.37 14.96 1.79
C PHE A 73 2.56 14.60 0.54
N VAL A 74 1.27 14.36 0.75
CA VAL A 74 0.23 14.32 -0.28
C VAL A 74 -0.89 15.29 0.08
N ARG A 75 -1.46 15.94 -0.94
CA ARG A 75 -2.60 16.85 -0.83
C ARG A 75 -3.41 16.89 -2.14
N GLY A 76 -4.56 17.53 -2.11
CA GLY A 76 -5.47 17.63 -3.25
C GLY A 76 -6.35 16.39 -3.40
N GLY A 77 -7.01 16.28 -4.55
CA GLY A 77 -8.01 15.23 -4.79
C GLY A 77 -9.12 15.22 -3.72
N PRO A 78 -9.39 14.08 -3.05
CA PRO A 78 -10.44 13.98 -2.04
C PRO A 78 -9.99 14.47 -0.64
N LEU A 79 -8.73 14.86 -0.47
CA LEU A 79 -8.14 15.12 0.83
C LEU A 79 -8.44 16.53 1.33
N ASN A 80 -8.74 16.63 2.63
CA ASN A 80 -8.85 17.91 3.32
C ASN A 80 -7.57 18.20 4.10
N GLY A 81 -6.73 19.08 3.57
CA GLY A 81 -5.43 19.43 4.14
C GLY A 81 -4.29 18.50 3.69
N ASP A 82 -3.13 18.69 4.31
CA ASP A 82 -1.92 17.95 3.96
C ASP A 82 -1.80 16.67 4.79
N TYR A 83 -1.36 15.59 4.15
CA TYR A 83 -1.06 14.31 4.79
C TYR A 83 0.44 14.02 4.66
N LEU A 84 1.11 13.74 5.77
CA LEU A 84 2.56 13.59 5.87
C LEU A 84 2.97 12.13 5.66
N LEU A 85 3.92 11.89 4.77
CA LEU A 85 4.45 10.55 4.46
C LEU A 85 5.07 9.93 5.72
N GLN A 86 4.67 8.69 6.02
CA GLN A 86 5.17 7.94 7.19
C GLN A 86 6.07 6.78 6.77
N GLN A 87 5.61 6.01 5.78
CA GLN A 87 6.29 4.82 5.27
C GLN A 87 5.67 4.39 3.94
N PHE A 88 6.35 3.49 3.24
CA PHE A 88 5.72 2.69 2.20
C PHE A 88 6.13 1.22 2.29
N HIS A 89 5.31 0.35 1.73
CA HIS A 89 5.51 -1.11 1.70
C HIS A 89 4.78 -1.72 0.51
N PHE A 90 5.01 -3.02 0.28
CA PHE A 90 4.44 -3.73 -0.86
C PHE A 90 3.66 -4.96 -0.40
N HIS A 91 2.66 -5.32 -1.18
CA HIS A 91 1.94 -6.58 -1.11
C HIS A 91 2.17 -7.38 -2.38
N TRP A 92 2.28 -8.69 -2.28
CA TRP A 92 2.53 -9.60 -3.39
C TRP A 92 2.01 -11.00 -3.04
N SER A 93 1.98 -11.87 -4.06
CA SER A 93 1.78 -13.31 -3.89
C SER A 93 2.97 -14.10 -4.44
N ALA A 94 2.90 -15.43 -4.33
CA ALA A 94 3.78 -16.37 -5.00
C ALA A 94 3.72 -16.31 -6.54
N GLY A 95 2.57 -15.91 -7.10
CA GLY A 95 2.32 -15.93 -8.54
C GLY A 95 2.43 -14.55 -9.18
N ASP A 96 2.62 -14.54 -10.49
CA ASP A 96 2.86 -13.34 -11.30
C ASP A 96 1.59 -12.66 -11.82
N THR A 97 0.44 -13.29 -11.63
CA THR A 97 -0.86 -12.80 -12.13
C THR A 97 -1.80 -12.37 -11.01
N TRP A 98 -1.34 -12.44 -9.76
CA TRP A 98 -2.10 -12.07 -8.57
C TRP A 98 -1.15 -11.67 -7.45
N GLY A 99 -1.58 -10.80 -6.53
CA GLY A 99 -0.75 -10.35 -5.41
C GLY A 99 -0.99 -8.92 -4.98
N SER A 100 -1.65 -8.12 -5.81
CA SER A 100 -2.28 -6.90 -5.38
C SER A 100 -3.42 -7.20 -4.40
N GLU A 101 -3.63 -6.28 -3.47
CA GLU A 101 -4.72 -6.36 -2.51
C GLU A 101 -6.02 -5.89 -3.15
N HIS A 102 -5.99 -4.72 -3.80
CA HIS A 102 -7.09 -4.27 -4.63
C HIS A 102 -7.18 -5.07 -5.91
N GLN A 103 -8.39 -5.11 -6.45
CA GLN A 103 -8.67 -5.64 -7.78
C GLN A 103 -9.43 -4.58 -8.58
N VAL A 104 -9.33 -4.65 -9.90
CA VAL A 104 -10.14 -3.82 -10.80
C VAL A 104 -10.92 -4.75 -11.73
N ASN A 105 -12.25 -4.70 -11.68
CA ASN A 105 -13.14 -5.64 -12.38
C ASN A 105 -12.78 -7.12 -12.14
N GLY A 106 -12.37 -7.47 -10.91
CA GLY A 106 -11.97 -8.81 -10.51
C GLY A 106 -10.54 -9.22 -10.94
N ILE A 107 -9.80 -8.32 -11.59
CA ILE A 107 -8.42 -8.57 -12.04
C ILE A 107 -7.44 -8.07 -10.99
N SER A 108 -6.51 -8.93 -10.59
CA SER A 108 -5.39 -8.63 -9.70
C SER A 108 -4.13 -8.34 -10.51
N SER A 109 -3.22 -7.54 -9.92
CA SER A 109 -1.86 -7.32 -10.41
C SER A 109 -0.87 -8.17 -9.61
N PRO A 110 0.35 -8.44 -10.11
CA PRO A 110 1.35 -9.22 -9.38
C PRO A 110 1.73 -8.65 -7.99
N SER A 111 1.68 -7.33 -7.83
CA SER A 111 2.00 -6.65 -6.58
C SER A 111 1.32 -5.28 -6.49
N GLU A 112 1.21 -4.75 -5.27
CA GLU A 112 0.69 -3.42 -4.99
C GLU A 112 1.57 -2.70 -3.96
N LEU A 113 1.95 -1.46 -4.27
CA LEU A 113 2.70 -0.55 -3.40
C LEU A 113 1.70 0.32 -2.63
N HIS A 114 1.88 0.40 -1.32
CA HIS A 114 1.14 1.31 -0.45
C HIS A 114 2.06 2.38 0.11
N CYS A 115 1.84 3.63 -0.28
CA CYS A 115 2.45 4.80 0.36
C CYS A 115 1.49 5.34 1.43
N VAL A 116 1.91 5.28 2.70
CA VAL A 116 1.06 5.63 3.85
C VAL A 116 1.38 7.02 4.35
N PHE A 117 0.36 7.87 4.39
CA PHE A 117 0.44 9.24 4.86
C PHE A 117 -0.51 9.45 6.03
N ARG A 118 -0.06 10.21 7.04
CA ARG A 118 -0.86 10.60 8.20
C ARG A 118 -1.41 12.01 8.01
N ASN A 119 -2.68 12.23 8.30
CA ASN A 119 -3.26 13.58 8.29
C ASN A 119 -2.48 14.49 9.25
N SER A 120 -1.98 15.62 8.75
CA SER A 120 -1.20 16.59 9.53
C SER A 120 -1.99 17.19 10.70
N LYS A 121 -3.33 17.18 10.62
CA LYS A 121 -4.24 17.59 11.69
C LYS A 121 -4.04 16.82 13.01
N TYR A 122 -3.64 15.56 12.95
CA TYR A 122 -3.49 14.70 14.13
C TYR A 122 -2.01 14.54 14.48
N PRO A 123 -1.50 15.12 15.58
CA PRO A 123 -0.07 15.15 15.91
C PRO A 123 0.61 13.78 15.91
N THR A 124 -0.11 12.74 16.32
CA THR A 124 0.42 11.37 16.48
C THR A 124 -0.31 10.38 15.60
N SER A 125 0.37 9.29 15.23
CA SER A 125 -0.27 8.16 14.53
C SER A 125 -1.36 7.51 15.37
N GLU A 126 -1.20 7.47 16.69
CA GLU A 126 -2.21 6.91 17.60
C GLU A 126 -3.51 7.70 17.55
N GLU A 127 -3.45 9.03 17.54
CA GLU A 127 -4.64 9.88 17.37
C GLU A 127 -5.24 9.71 15.98
N ALA A 128 -4.41 9.72 14.93
CA ALA A 128 -4.86 9.56 13.55
C ALA A 128 -5.64 8.24 13.35
N LEU A 129 -5.13 7.12 13.88
CA LEU A 129 -5.77 5.80 13.74
C LEU A 129 -7.19 5.72 14.33
N ARG A 130 -7.57 6.67 15.21
CA ARG A 130 -8.91 6.75 15.79
C ARG A 130 -9.87 7.61 14.98
N GLN A 131 -9.42 8.17 13.85
CA GLN A 131 -10.17 9.16 13.07
C GLN A 131 -10.47 8.62 11.68
N PRO A 132 -11.70 8.80 11.15
CA PRO A 132 -12.07 8.29 9.82
C PRO A 132 -11.20 8.83 8.67
N ASP A 133 -10.64 10.02 8.84
CA ASP A 133 -9.76 10.72 7.90
C ASP A 133 -8.29 10.73 8.37
N GLY A 134 -7.94 9.84 9.31
CA GLY A 134 -6.65 9.80 9.97
C GLY A 134 -5.47 9.56 9.04
N LEU A 135 -5.67 8.66 8.07
CA LEU A 135 -4.66 8.26 7.11
C LEU A 135 -5.15 8.47 5.67
N CYS A 136 -4.20 8.72 4.78
CA CYS A 136 -4.36 8.58 3.34
C CYS A 136 -3.38 7.49 2.89
N VAL A 137 -3.87 6.51 2.13
CA VAL A 137 -2.99 5.51 1.51
C VAL A 137 -3.12 5.61 0.00
N VAL A 138 -1.98 5.88 -0.65
CA VAL A 138 -1.86 5.86 -2.10
C VAL A 138 -1.41 4.45 -2.52
N GLY A 139 -2.35 3.69 -3.10
CA GLY A 139 -2.14 2.36 -3.66
C GLY A 139 -1.75 2.45 -5.13
N ILE A 140 -0.68 1.75 -5.52
CA ILE A 140 -0.14 1.74 -6.89
C ILE A 140 0.06 0.29 -7.30
N PHE A 141 -0.57 -0.13 -8.40
CA PHE A 141 -0.36 -1.46 -8.96
C PHE A 141 1.02 -1.59 -9.61
N LEU A 142 1.66 -2.74 -9.46
CA LEU A 142 2.91 -3.10 -10.11
C LEU A 142 2.64 -4.17 -11.16
N HIS A 143 2.97 -3.86 -12.41
CA HIS A 143 2.85 -4.78 -13.54
C HIS A 143 4.22 -5.28 -13.99
N LEU A 144 4.27 -6.54 -14.43
CA LEU A 144 5.47 -7.09 -15.02
C LEU A 144 5.72 -6.51 -16.41
N GLY A 145 6.97 -6.16 -16.69
CA GLY A 145 7.44 -5.77 -18.01
C GLY A 145 8.94 -6.02 -18.17
N GLU A 146 9.45 -5.69 -19.35
CA GLU A 146 10.84 -5.97 -19.72
C GLU A 146 11.83 -4.95 -19.15
N HIS A 147 11.37 -3.71 -18.93
CA HIS A 147 12.21 -2.63 -18.44
C HIS A 147 12.25 -2.60 -16.91
N LYS A 148 13.47 -2.55 -16.36
CA LYS A 148 13.69 -2.38 -14.93
C LYS A 148 13.22 -1.02 -14.47
N ASN A 149 12.58 -0.98 -13.31
CA ASN A 149 12.46 0.26 -12.57
C ASN A 149 13.77 0.46 -11.77
N HIS A 150 14.70 1.24 -12.31
CA HIS A 150 16.02 1.43 -11.69
C HIS A 150 15.96 1.93 -10.24
N ALA A 151 14.93 2.69 -9.88
CA ALA A 151 14.77 3.14 -8.50
C ALA A 151 14.51 1.97 -7.53
N LEU A 152 13.94 0.84 -7.97
CA LEU A 152 13.74 -0.32 -7.13
C LEU A 152 14.95 -1.27 -7.05
N ASP A 153 16.01 -1.03 -7.83
CA ASP A 153 17.18 -1.91 -7.84
C ASP A 153 17.86 -1.92 -6.47
N ASP A 154 18.14 -0.75 -5.90
CA ASP A 154 18.80 -0.66 -4.58
C ASP A 154 17.94 -1.25 -3.47
N LEU A 155 16.64 -0.95 -3.49
CA LEU A 155 15.71 -1.46 -2.49
C LEU A 155 15.63 -2.99 -2.56
N SER A 156 15.37 -3.54 -3.75
CA SER A 156 15.24 -4.99 -3.93
C SER A 156 16.56 -5.72 -3.63
N ASN A 157 17.71 -5.15 -3.99
CA ASN A 157 19.04 -5.71 -3.69
C ASN A 157 19.41 -5.66 -2.20
N LEU A 158 18.96 -4.63 -1.48
CA LEU A 158 19.16 -4.55 -0.03
C LEU A 158 18.28 -5.57 0.69
N VAL A 159 17.01 -5.63 0.30
CA VAL A 159 15.99 -6.50 0.89
C VAL A 159 16.43 -7.96 0.91
N VAL A 160 17.01 -8.48 -0.17
CA VAL A 160 17.48 -9.88 -0.24
C VAL A 160 18.65 -10.21 0.68
N LYS A 161 19.35 -9.20 1.21
CA LYS A 161 20.50 -9.33 2.12
C LYS A 161 20.13 -9.10 3.58
N MET A 162 18.87 -8.80 3.85
CA MET A 162 18.38 -8.49 5.18
C MET A 162 17.67 -9.67 5.82
N LYS A 163 17.69 -9.72 7.14
CA LYS A 163 16.96 -10.72 7.95
C LYS A 163 15.83 -10.09 8.73
N ALA A 164 14.80 -10.87 9.07
CA ALA A 164 13.73 -10.43 9.96
C ALA A 164 14.29 -9.81 11.26
N GLY A 165 13.76 -8.65 11.65
CA GLY A 165 14.21 -7.86 12.79
C GLY A 165 15.36 -6.88 12.50
N GLU A 166 15.98 -6.95 11.31
CA GLU A 166 17.01 -5.99 10.93
C GLU A 166 16.41 -4.67 10.44
N LYS A 167 17.10 -3.57 10.77
CA LYS A 167 16.87 -2.25 10.18
C LYS A 167 18.14 -1.78 9.49
N ARG A 168 18.04 -1.38 8.23
CA ARG A 168 19.18 -0.86 7.47
C ARG A 168 18.76 0.34 6.64
N GLU A 169 19.63 1.34 6.60
CA GLU A 169 19.46 2.50 5.73
C GLU A 169 19.64 2.08 4.27
N LEU A 170 18.72 2.55 3.42
CA LEU A 170 18.84 2.45 1.97
C LEU A 170 19.79 3.56 1.51
N LYS A 171 21.01 3.17 1.11
CA LYS A 171 22.06 4.12 0.70
C LYS A 171 21.61 4.95 -0.52
N ALA A 172 22.03 6.21 -0.54
CA ALA A 172 21.45 7.29 -1.34
C ALA A 172 21.63 7.12 -2.85
N GLU A 173 20.49 6.90 -3.53
CA GLU A 173 20.08 7.26 -4.93
C GLU A 173 18.56 7.00 -5.09
N PHE A 174 17.96 6.20 -4.18
CA PHE A 174 16.52 5.99 -4.11
C PHE A 174 15.75 7.30 -3.86
N SER A 175 14.78 7.58 -4.74
CA SER A 175 13.73 8.55 -4.49
C SER A 175 12.38 7.88 -4.67
N LEU A 176 11.47 8.08 -3.71
CA LEU A 176 10.09 7.60 -3.82
C LEU A 176 9.41 8.18 -5.07
N SER A 177 9.77 9.39 -5.51
CA SER A 177 9.20 10.01 -6.72
C SER A 177 9.40 9.15 -7.97
N SER A 178 10.47 8.35 -8.03
CA SER A 178 10.81 7.51 -9.16
C SER A 178 9.98 6.22 -9.25
N ILE A 179 9.19 5.92 -8.21
CA ILE A 179 8.26 4.78 -8.19
C ILE A 179 6.81 5.23 -7.99
N LEU A 180 6.52 6.53 -8.20
CA LEU A 180 5.16 7.05 -8.32
C LEU A 180 4.71 7.04 -9.80
N PRO A 181 3.41 6.89 -10.08
CA PRO A 181 2.89 7.07 -11.43
C PRO A 181 3.14 8.49 -11.95
N LYS A 182 3.29 8.62 -13.26
CA LYS A 182 3.51 9.93 -13.90
C LYS A 182 2.23 10.77 -13.87
N ASN A 183 1.08 10.14 -14.07
CA ASN A 183 -0.22 10.78 -14.03
C ASN A 183 -0.87 10.69 -12.65
N LEU A 184 -0.72 11.75 -11.85
CA LEU A 184 -1.36 11.87 -10.53
C LEU A 184 -2.81 12.41 -10.58
N SER A 185 -3.39 12.54 -11.77
CA SER A 185 -4.77 13.03 -11.95
C SER A 185 -5.82 11.92 -12.09
N GLN A 186 -5.40 10.67 -12.31
CA GLN A 186 -6.31 9.54 -12.55
C GLN A 186 -6.21 8.51 -11.43
N TYR A 187 -7.25 8.43 -10.60
CA TYR A 187 -7.31 7.52 -9.48
C TYR A 187 -8.76 7.21 -9.11
N TYR A 188 -8.93 6.12 -8.35
CA TYR A 188 -10.14 5.82 -7.62
C TYR A 188 -9.97 6.23 -6.16
N THR A 189 -11.05 6.60 -5.47
CA THR A 189 -11.00 6.90 -4.04
C THR A 189 -12.25 6.44 -3.29
N TYR A 190 -12.04 5.98 -2.06
CA TYR A 190 -13.09 5.53 -1.15
C TYR A 190 -12.61 5.52 0.31
N PRO A 191 -13.51 5.66 1.30
CA PRO A 191 -13.16 5.47 2.71
C PRO A 191 -13.03 3.97 3.04
N GLY A 192 -11.97 3.60 3.74
CA GLY A 192 -11.65 2.20 4.05
C GLY A 192 -10.85 2.02 5.32
N SER A 193 -10.13 0.90 5.39
CA SER A 193 -9.33 0.50 6.54
C SER A 193 -7.87 0.28 6.18
N LEU A 194 -7.04 0.07 7.21
CA LEU A 194 -5.79 -0.67 7.04
C LEU A 194 -6.09 -2.09 6.53
N THR A 195 -5.23 -2.63 5.68
CA THR A 195 -5.33 -4.01 5.18
C THR A 195 -4.59 -5.03 6.04
N THR A 196 -3.99 -4.57 7.13
CA THR A 196 -3.36 -5.39 8.16
C THR A 196 -3.91 -5.03 9.54
N PRO A 197 -3.86 -5.95 10.51
CA PRO A 197 -4.25 -5.67 11.89
C PRO A 197 -3.60 -4.41 12.46
N PRO A 198 -4.37 -3.57 13.19
CA PRO A 198 -5.70 -3.86 13.72
C PRO A 198 -6.85 -3.74 12.71
N CYS A 199 -6.60 -3.37 11.44
CA CYS A 199 -7.63 -3.17 10.42
C CYS A 199 -8.57 -1.98 10.70
N SER A 200 -8.08 -0.95 11.39
CA SER A 200 -8.88 0.22 11.76
C SER A 200 -9.38 1.01 10.54
N GLU A 201 -10.65 1.43 10.59
CA GLU A 201 -11.38 2.12 9.52
C GLU A 201 -11.08 3.63 9.51
N CYS A 202 -9.82 3.96 9.25
CA CYS A 202 -9.25 5.31 9.37
C CYS A 202 -8.59 5.81 8.07
N VAL A 203 -8.81 5.12 6.95
CA VAL A 203 -8.05 5.34 5.70
C VAL A 203 -8.94 5.97 4.64
N THR A 204 -8.51 7.08 4.08
CA THR A 204 -8.95 7.52 2.74
C THR A 204 -8.04 6.86 1.71
N TRP A 205 -8.60 5.92 0.95
CA TRP A 205 -7.85 5.22 -0.11
C TRP A 205 -7.80 6.07 -1.37
N ILE A 206 -6.64 6.08 -2.00
CA ILE A 206 -6.41 6.59 -3.35
C ILE A 206 -5.72 5.47 -4.11
N VAL A 207 -6.43 4.83 -5.04
CA VAL A 207 -5.86 3.76 -5.87
C VAL A 207 -5.57 4.33 -7.25
N MET A 208 -4.30 4.47 -7.59
CA MET A 208 -3.85 5.06 -8.84
C MET A 208 -4.30 4.23 -10.03
N HIS A 209 -4.76 4.90 -11.10
CA HIS A 209 -5.17 4.21 -12.31
C HIS A 209 -3.97 3.68 -13.11
N GLU A 210 -2.92 4.50 -13.20
CA GLU A 210 -1.68 4.14 -13.89
C GLU A 210 -0.82 3.23 -12.99
N PRO A 211 -0.49 2.00 -13.42
CA PRO A 211 0.45 1.13 -12.72
C PRO A 211 1.90 1.58 -12.96
N ILE A 212 2.82 1.12 -12.13
CA ILE A 212 4.25 1.15 -12.45
C ILE A 212 4.72 -0.20 -12.98
N THR A 213 5.75 -0.20 -13.82
CA THR A 213 6.33 -1.41 -14.38
C THR A 213 7.54 -1.86 -13.57
N ILE A 214 7.65 -3.16 -13.31
CA ILE A 214 8.82 -3.81 -12.73
C ILE A 214 9.18 -5.06 -13.51
N THR A 215 10.42 -5.54 -13.38
CA THR A 215 10.80 -6.84 -13.93
C THR A 215 10.42 -7.98 -12.98
N HIS A 216 10.26 -9.18 -13.53
CA HIS A 216 10.07 -10.40 -12.73
C HIS A 216 11.19 -10.59 -11.69
N ALA A 217 12.45 -10.33 -12.07
CA ALA A 217 13.59 -10.43 -11.16
C ALA A 217 13.49 -9.46 -9.96
N GLN A 218 12.98 -8.24 -10.18
CA GLN A 218 12.74 -7.29 -9.10
C GLN A 218 11.64 -7.80 -8.16
N LEU A 219 10.53 -8.30 -8.70
CA LEU A 219 9.44 -8.88 -7.90
C LEU A 219 9.92 -10.08 -7.06
N GLU A 220 10.70 -10.98 -7.65
CA GLU A 220 11.32 -12.12 -6.95
C GLU A 220 12.20 -11.69 -5.78
N ASN A 221 12.95 -10.60 -5.95
CA ASN A 221 13.75 -10.06 -4.86
C ASN A 221 12.90 -9.50 -3.71
N LEU A 222 11.74 -8.89 -4.00
CA LEU A 222 10.80 -8.47 -2.96
C LEU A 222 10.22 -9.68 -2.22
N ARG A 223 9.81 -10.72 -2.95
CA ARG A 223 9.25 -11.99 -2.42
C ARG A 223 10.18 -12.72 -1.45
N LYS A 224 11.50 -12.57 -1.60
CA LYS A 224 12.50 -13.24 -0.74
C LYS A 224 12.43 -12.84 0.74
N THR A 225 11.84 -11.69 1.08
CA THR A 225 11.54 -11.37 2.50
C THR A 225 10.69 -12.45 3.16
N HIS A 226 9.75 -13.00 2.42
CA HIS A 226 8.81 -13.99 2.92
C HIS A 226 9.40 -15.41 3.01
N SER A 227 10.46 -15.71 2.23
CA SER A 227 11.17 -17.00 2.31
C SER A 227 11.86 -17.25 3.66
N GLN A 228 11.96 -16.22 4.52
CA GLN A 228 12.48 -16.34 5.88
C GLN A 228 11.38 -16.61 6.92
N CYS A 229 10.10 -16.49 6.53
CA CYS A 229 8.98 -16.78 7.41
C CYS A 229 8.73 -18.30 7.48
N GLN A 230 9.28 -18.95 8.51
CA GLN A 230 9.10 -20.39 8.76
C GLN A 230 7.62 -20.79 9.01
N ILE A 231 6.79 -19.85 9.45
CA ILE A 231 5.37 -20.07 9.80
C ILE A 231 4.49 -20.04 8.56
N CYS A 232 4.86 -19.24 7.55
CA CYS A 232 3.93 -18.84 6.52
C CYS A 232 3.63 -19.95 5.50
N GLY A 233 4.57 -20.89 5.26
CA GLY A 233 4.44 -21.97 4.27
C GLY A 233 4.19 -21.52 2.82
N CYS A 234 4.05 -20.21 2.61
CA CYS A 234 3.56 -19.52 1.43
C CYS A 234 4.24 -18.16 1.37
N THR A 235 4.46 -17.60 0.18
CA THR A 235 5.12 -16.30 -0.04
C THR A 235 4.16 -15.10 -0.07
N ASN A 236 2.87 -15.32 0.24
CA ASN A 236 1.82 -14.31 0.16
C ASN A 236 1.78 -13.41 1.40
N ASN A 237 1.65 -12.11 1.19
CA ASN A 237 1.46 -11.13 2.26
C ASN A 237 0.32 -10.14 1.98
N PHE A 238 -0.73 -10.58 1.29
CA PHE A 238 -1.87 -9.74 0.92
C PHE A 238 -3.17 -10.26 1.56
N ARG A 239 -4.09 -9.35 1.85
CA ARG A 239 -5.43 -9.63 2.36
C ARG A 239 -6.41 -9.81 1.18
N PRO A 240 -7.32 -10.80 1.21
CA PRO A 240 -8.40 -10.91 0.23
C PRO A 240 -9.32 -9.68 0.21
N VAL A 241 -9.98 -9.47 -0.93
CA VAL A 241 -10.99 -8.40 -1.09
C VAL A 241 -12.12 -8.54 -0.07
N CYS A 242 -12.46 -7.42 0.56
CA CYS A 242 -13.56 -7.29 1.50
C CYS A 242 -14.82 -6.76 0.79
N PRO A 243 -16.02 -6.97 1.36
CA PRO A 243 -17.26 -6.42 0.80
C PRO A 243 -17.24 -4.90 0.69
N VAL A 244 -17.63 -4.35 -0.46
CA VAL A 244 -17.75 -2.88 -0.66
C VAL A 244 -18.78 -2.27 0.31
N GLY A 245 -19.84 -2.99 0.64
CA GLY A 245 -20.89 -2.51 1.54
C GLY A 245 -21.65 -1.32 0.94
N SER A 246 -22.00 -0.34 1.77
CA SER A 246 -22.71 0.89 1.34
C SER A 246 -21.78 1.99 0.81
N ARG A 247 -20.47 1.73 0.71
CA ARG A 247 -19.49 2.73 0.31
C ARG A 247 -19.62 3.05 -1.17
N ARG A 248 -19.45 4.33 -1.50
CA ARG A 248 -19.32 4.79 -2.89
C ARG A 248 -17.84 4.84 -3.24
N VAL A 249 -17.49 4.28 -4.40
CA VAL A 249 -16.16 4.42 -4.98
C VAL A 249 -16.23 5.51 -6.04
N LEU A 250 -15.45 6.56 -5.86
CA LEU A 250 -15.36 7.68 -6.80
C LEU A 250 -14.16 7.47 -7.73
N ARG A 251 -14.20 8.09 -8.91
CA ARG A 251 -13.07 8.20 -9.84
C ARG A 251 -12.90 9.64 -10.29
N SER A 252 -11.65 10.06 -10.47
CA SER A 252 -11.28 11.41 -10.92
C SER A 252 -11.24 11.57 -12.45
N PHE A 253 -11.61 10.53 -13.20
CA PHE A 253 -11.48 10.48 -14.66
C PHE A 253 -12.68 9.80 -15.32
N ASN A 254 -12.85 10.06 -16.62
CA ASN A 254 -13.84 9.37 -17.44
C ASN A 254 -13.32 7.99 -17.87
N LEU A 255 -14.20 7.00 -17.90
CA LEU A 255 -13.88 5.64 -18.34
C LEU A 255 -13.77 5.53 -19.86
#